data_AF-A0A1F8Q5E5-F1
#
_entry.id   AF-A0A1F8Q5E5-F1
#
_cell.length_a   1.000
_cell.length_b   1.000
_cell.length_c   1.000
_cell.angle_alpha   90.00
_cell.angle_beta   90.00
_cell.angle_gamma   90.00
#
_symmetry.space_group_name_H-M   'P 1'
#
loop_
_entity.id
_entity.type
_entity.pdbx_description
1 polymer ?
#
loop_
_entity_poly.entity_id
_entity_poly.type
_entity_poly.pdbx_seq_one_letter_code
_entity_poly.pdbx_strand_id
1 'polypeptide(L)'
;MVMEKEQENAEANEGVTEADALRKENEKLAQEIKLREAAITRLEQITATQNTEIEALKKSIEGAGERREEMEKFLAGAVAAYRKVLVGANPGVVAELITGDSIEAMEESVKSARALVERVRQGMEAEIARTRVPAGAPPRTTPDLAGLTPREKIQYGIGGG
;
A
#
# COMPACT_ATOMS: atom_id res chain seq x y z
N MET A 1 -51.08 -76.94 51.26
CA MET A 1 -50.83 -75.84 52.23
C MET A 1 -49.36 -75.53 52.47
N VAL A 2 -48.43 -76.49 52.56
CA VAL A 2 -46.99 -76.15 52.70
C VAL A 2 -46.37 -75.68 51.37
N MET A 3 -46.71 -76.33 50.24
CA MET A 3 -46.14 -75.98 48.92
C MET A 3 -46.64 -74.64 48.33
N GLU A 4 -47.88 -74.22 48.62
CA GLU A 4 -48.38 -72.88 48.22
C GLU A 4 -47.63 -71.75 48.94
N LYS A 5 -47.29 -71.95 50.22
CA LYS A 5 -46.53 -70.98 51.02
C LYS A 5 -45.08 -70.84 50.57
N GLU A 6 -44.50 -71.90 50.02
CA GLU A 6 -43.14 -71.86 49.47
C GLU A 6 -43.08 -71.19 48.10
N GLN A 7 -44.10 -71.37 47.26
CA GLN A 7 -44.23 -70.65 45.98
C GLN A 7 -44.49 -69.15 46.17
N GLU A 8 -45.40 -68.78 47.08
CA GLU A 8 -45.70 -67.36 47.37
C GLU A 8 -44.48 -66.62 47.96
N ASN A 9 -43.65 -67.32 48.76
CA ASN A 9 -42.44 -66.74 49.35
C ASN A 9 -41.28 -66.67 48.34
N ALA A 10 -41.24 -67.54 47.34
CA ALA A 10 -40.26 -67.50 46.25
C ALA A 10 -40.56 -66.35 45.27
N GLU A 11 -41.82 -66.18 44.86
CA GLU A 11 -42.26 -65.08 43.99
C GLU A 11 -42.12 -63.71 44.68
N ALA A 12 -42.41 -63.63 45.97
CA ALA A 12 -42.18 -62.41 46.76
C ALA A 12 -40.68 -62.07 46.87
N ASN A 13 -39.80 -63.07 46.98
CA ASN A 13 -38.35 -62.86 47.05
C ASN A 13 -37.77 -62.43 45.69
N GLU A 14 -38.27 -63.00 44.59
CA GLU A 14 -37.88 -62.63 43.22
C GLU A 14 -38.31 -61.18 42.88
N GLY A 15 -39.54 -60.79 43.24
CA GLY A 15 -40.02 -59.41 43.09
C GLY A 15 -39.25 -58.38 43.92
N VAL A 16 -38.74 -58.76 45.11
CA VAL A 16 -37.85 -57.91 45.92
C VAL A 16 -36.50 -57.74 45.25
N THR A 17 -35.94 -58.79 44.63
CA THR A 17 -34.66 -58.69 43.91
C THR A 17 -34.73 -57.84 42.64
N GLU A 18 -35.84 -57.92 41.89
CA GLU A 18 -36.06 -57.08 40.70
C GLU A 18 -36.24 -55.60 41.08
N ALA A 19 -37.00 -55.32 42.14
CA ALA A 19 -37.17 -53.96 42.65
C ALA A 19 -35.84 -53.32 43.10
N ASP A 20 -34.96 -54.10 43.75
CA ASP A 20 -33.63 -53.61 44.16
C ASP A 20 -32.66 -53.45 42.99
N ALA A 21 -32.77 -54.26 41.93
CA ALA A 21 -32.02 -54.08 40.69
C ALA A 21 -32.43 -52.78 39.97
N LEU A 22 -33.74 -52.53 39.85
CA LEU A 22 -34.29 -51.31 39.26
C LEU A 22 -33.91 -50.05 40.06
N ARG A 23 -33.85 -50.13 41.39
CA ARG A 23 -33.37 -49.02 42.24
C ARG A 23 -31.90 -48.68 41.95
N LYS A 24 -31.03 -49.68 41.89
CA LYS A 24 -29.61 -49.49 41.57
C LYS A 24 -29.41 -48.90 40.17
N GLU A 25 -30.20 -49.34 39.20
CA GLU A 25 -30.17 -48.80 37.84
C GLU A 25 -30.64 -47.34 37.82
N ASN A 26 -31.75 -47.01 38.49
CA ASN A 26 -32.23 -45.63 38.60
C ASN A 26 -31.23 -44.72 39.30
N GLU A 27 -30.57 -45.18 40.36
CA GLU A 27 -29.50 -44.42 41.01
C GLU A 27 -28.32 -44.15 40.07
N LYS A 28 -27.92 -45.16 39.28
CA LYS A 28 -26.85 -45.00 38.27
C LYS A 28 -27.25 -44.01 37.18
N LEU A 29 -28.48 -44.10 36.66
CA LEU A 29 -29.00 -43.18 35.65
C LEU A 29 -29.10 -41.75 36.21
N ALA A 30 -29.55 -41.58 37.45
CA ALA A 30 -29.59 -40.28 38.10
C ALA A 30 -28.20 -39.65 38.25
N GLN A 31 -27.18 -40.46 38.58
CA GLN A 31 -25.79 -40.00 38.63
C GLN A 31 -25.28 -39.60 37.23
N GLU A 32 -25.59 -40.39 36.21
CA GLU A 32 -25.19 -40.09 34.83
C GLU A 32 -25.85 -38.81 34.30
N ILE A 33 -27.15 -38.62 34.54
CA ILE A 33 -27.87 -37.40 34.20
C ILE A 33 -27.20 -36.20 34.88
N LYS A 34 -26.93 -36.29 36.18
CA LYS A 34 -26.27 -35.20 36.93
C LYS A 34 -24.89 -34.85 36.38
N LEU A 35 -24.10 -35.84 35.96
CA LEU A 35 -22.80 -35.61 35.33
C LEU A 35 -22.95 -34.94 33.95
N ARG A 36 -23.92 -35.39 33.15
CA ARG A 36 -24.21 -34.81 31.83
C ARG A 36 -24.72 -33.37 31.96
N GLU A 37 -25.60 -33.07 32.91
CA GLU A 37 -26.08 -31.71 33.20
C GLU A 37 -24.92 -30.79 33.57
N ALA A 38 -24.02 -31.23 34.45
CA ALA A 38 -22.82 -30.46 34.80
C ALA A 38 -21.91 -30.19 33.59
N ALA A 39 -21.77 -31.19 32.70
CA ALA A 39 -21.00 -31.02 31.46
C ALA A 39 -21.67 -30.05 30.48
N ILE A 40 -23.00 -30.10 30.33
CA ILE A 40 -23.78 -29.17 29.50
C ILE A 40 -23.61 -27.75 30.01
N THR A 41 -23.81 -27.50 31.30
CA THR A 41 -23.64 -26.16 31.88
C THR A 41 -22.23 -25.62 31.67
N ARG A 42 -21.20 -26.47 31.80
CA ARG A 42 -19.82 -26.07 31.53
C ARG A 42 -19.60 -25.70 30.07
N LEU A 43 -20.14 -26.49 29.13
CA LEU A 43 -20.03 -26.22 27.70
C LEU A 43 -20.77 -24.93 27.33
N GLU A 44 -21.96 -24.70 27.89
CA GLU A 44 -22.73 -23.46 27.69
C GLU A 44 -21.98 -22.23 28.20
N GLN A 45 -21.28 -22.34 29.34
CA GLN A 45 -20.43 -21.25 29.85
C GLN A 45 -19.24 -20.97 28.91
N ILE A 46 -18.60 -22.03 28.40
CA ILE A 46 -17.48 -21.90 27.46
C ILE A 46 -17.95 -21.25 26.16
N THR A 47 -19.07 -21.71 25.58
CA THR A 47 -19.59 -21.14 24.33
C THR A 47 -20.05 -19.71 24.52
N ALA A 48 -20.69 -19.37 25.65
CA ALA A 48 -21.02 -17.98 25.98
C ALA A 48 -19.77 -17.10 26.05
N THR A 49 -18.73 -17.56 26.75
CA THR A 49 -17.46 -16.82 26.85
C THR A 49 -16.81 -16.63 25.48
N GLN A 50 -16.70 -17.70 24.69
CA GLN A 50 -16.13 -17.64 23.34
C GLN A 50 -16.93 -16.70 22.41
N ASN A 51 -18.26 -16.71 22.50
CA ASN A 51 -19.09 -15.78 21.72
C ASN A 51 -18.80 -14.33 22.09
N THR A 52 -18.63 -14.02 23.38
CA THR A 52 -18.25 -12.65 23.80
C THR A 52 -16.87 -12.23 23.30
N GLU A 53 -15.90 -13.14 23.30
CA GLU A 53 -14.56 -12.88 22.75
C GLU A 53 -14.59 -12.67 21.24
N ILE A 54 -15.34 -13.48 20.51
CA ILE A 54 -15.52 -13.35 19.06
C ILE A 54 -16.12 -11.99 18.71
N GLU A 55 -17.17 -11.55 19.41
CA GLU A 55 -17.79 -10.23 19.17
C GLU A 55 -16.82 -9.08 19.51
N ALA A 56 -16.04 -9.20 20.59
CA ALA A 56 -15.00 -8.23 20.92
C ALA A 56 -13.90 -8.14 19.85
N LEU A 57 -13.44 -9.30 19.34
CA LEU A 57 -12.44 -9.37 18.29
C LEU A 57 -12.95 -8.81 16.96
N LYS A 58 -14.19 -9.13 16.56
CA LYS A 58 -14.82 -8.56 15.36
C LYS A 58 -14.83 -7.04 15.41
N LYS A 59 -15.29 -6.47 16.53
CA LYS A 59 -15.30 -5.02 16.74
C LYS A 59 -13.90 -4.41 16.70
N SER A 60 -12.91 -5.10 17.25
CA SER A 60 -11.51 -4.66 17.21
C SER A 60 -10.97 -4.65 15.77
N ILE A 61 -11.30 -5.67 14.97
CA ILE A 61 -10.91 -5.77 13.56
C ILE A 61 -11.56 -4.66 12.73
N GLU A 62 -12.86 -4.42 12.89
CA GLU A 62 -13.56 -3.31 12.23
C GLU A 62 -12.92 -1.96 12.58
N GLY A 63 -12.73 -1.68 13.87
CA GLY A 63 -12.11 -0.43 14.30
C GLY A 63 -10.63 -0.29 13.92
N ALA A 64 -9.90 -1.38 13.67
CA ALA A 64 -8.56 -1.34 13.12
C ALA A 64 -8.58 -1.08 11.59
N GLY A 65 -9.57 -1.63 10.89
CA GLY A 65 -9.82 -1.37 9.47
C GLY A 65 -10.13 0.10 9.19
N GLU A 66 -11.05 0.68 9.95
CA GLU A 66 -11.41 2.11 9.84
C GLU A 66 -10.20 3.03 10.06
N ARG A 67 -9.41 2.77 11.11
CA ARG A 67 -8.18 3.53 11.39
C ARG A 67 -7.16 3.41 10.26
N ARG A 68 -7.03 2.22 9.66
CA ARG A 68 -6.14 2.01 8.52
C ARG A 68 -6.60 2.82 7.31
N GLU A 69 -7.89 2.78 6.96
CA GLU A 69 -8.42 3.57 5.85
C GLU A 69 -8.24 5.08 6.06
N GLU A 70 -8.43 5.56 7.29
CA GLU A 70 -8.20 6.96 7.65
C GLU A 70 -6.73 7.34 7.47
N MET A 71 -5.81 6.51 7.97
CA MET A 71 -4.36 6.74 7.81
C MET A 71 -3.93 6.69 6.34
N GLU A 72 -4.48 5.77 5.54
CA GLU A 72 -4.20 5.68 4.10
C GLU A 72 -4.67 6.94 3.36
N LYS A 73 -5.88 7.45 3.67
CA LYS A 73 -6.39 8.72 3.13
C LYS A 73 -5.52 9.91 3.55
N PHE A 74 -5.12 9.97 4.82
CA PHE A 74 -4.25 11.02 5.32
C PHE A 74 -2.88 10.99 4.65
N LEU A 75 -2.28 9.81 4.51
CA LEU A 75 -0.99 9.63 3.84
C LEU A 75 -1.07 10.04 2.37
N ALA A 76 -2.09 9.58 1.64
CA ALA A 76 -2.30 9.98 0.25
C ALA A 76 -2.45 11.50 0.10
N GLY A 77 -3.19 12.14 1.02
CA GLY A 77 -3.33 13.60 1.08
C GLY A 77 -1.99 14.30 1.34
N ALA A 78 -1.20 13.80 2.29
CA ALA A 78 0.12 14.34 2.64
C ALA A 78 1.11 14.21 1.48
N VAL A 79 1.17 13.06 0.82
CA VAL A 79 2.00 12.81 -0.38
C VAL A 79 1.61 13.75 -1.51
N ALA A 80 0.31 13.92 -1.78
CA ALA A 80 -0.17 14.85 -2.80
C ALA A 80 0.18 16.31 -2.49
N ALA A 81 0.09 16.72 -1.21
CA ALA A 81 0.51 18.05 -0.78
C ALA A 81 2.02 18.25 -0.94
N TYR A 82 2.83 17.25 -0.54
CA TYR A 82 4.28 17.28 -0.71
C TYR A 82 4.69 17.40 -2.17
N ARG A 83 4.03 16.64 -3.08
CA ARG A 83 4.25 16.76 -4.52
C ARG A 83 4.04 18.18 -5.03
N LYS A 84 2.98 18.87 -4.58
CA LYS A 84 2.71 20.26 -4.96
C LYS A 84 3.84 21.20 -4.52
N VAL A 85 4.35 21.03 -3.30
CA VAL A 85 5.50 21.79 -2.79
C VAL A 85 6.74 21.52 -3.63
N LEU A 86 7.03 20.25 -3.95
CA LEU A 86 8.16 19.89 -4.79
C LEU A 86 8.08 20.48 -6.19
N VAL A 87 6.90 20.44 -6.84
CA VAL A 87 6.71 21.07 -8.16
C VAL A 87 6.97 22.58 -8.08
N GLY A 88 6.46 23.27 -7.07
CA GLY A 88 6.69 24.70 -6.88
C GLY A 88 8.15 25.06 -6.59
N ALA A 89 8.87 24.21 -5.84
CA ALA A 89 10.28 24.41 -5.51
C ALA A 89 11.24 24.10 -6.68
N ASN A 90 10.74 23.51 -7.78
CA ASN A 90 11.54 23.05 -8.92
C ASN A 90 11.07 23.66 -10.25
N PRO A 91 11.15 25.00 -10.42
CA PRO A 91 10.81 25.63 -11.69
C PRO A 91 11.76 25.13 -12.78
N GLY A 92 11.23 24.43 -13.78
CA GLY A 92 11.99 23.81 -14.88
C GLY A 92 11.94 22.29 -14.93
N VAL A 93 11.47 21.63 -13.85
CA VAL A 93 11.14 20.21 -13.87
C VAL A 93 9.64 20.05 -14.16
N VAL A 94 9.29 19.24 -15.16
CA VAL A 94 7.89 18.95 -15.50
C VAL A 94 7.26 18.14 -14.38
N ALA A 95 6.06 18.53 -13.93
CA ALA A 95 5.36 17.87 -12.82
C ALA A 95 5.10 16.37 -13.05
N GLU A 96 5.01 15.96 -14.31
CA GLU A 96 4.86 14.55 -14.74
C GLU A 96 6.10 13.70 -14.43
N LEU A 97 7.28 14.32 -14.34
CA LEU A 97 8.53 13.63 -13.99
C LEU A 97 8.70 13.44 -12.49
N ILE A 98 7.83 14.00 -11.65
CA ILE A 98 7.83 13.83 -10.19
C ILE A 98 6.75 12.82 -9.84
N THR A 99 7.16 11.57 -9.66
CA THR A 99 6.32 10.39 -9.41
C THR A 99 6.74 9.67 -8.14
N GLY A 100 5.82 8.88 -7.56
CA GLY A 100 6.07 8.07 -6.36
C GLY A 100 4.94 8.17 -5.33
N ASP A 101 4.75 7.09 -4.58
CA ASP A 101 3.72 6.97 -3.54
C ASP A 101 4.28 7.23 -2.12
N SER A 102 5.59 7.48 -2.02
CA SER A 102 6.28 7.84 -0.78
C SER A 102 7.15 9.08 -0.97
N ILE A 103 7.56 9.69 0.15
CA ILE A 103 8.43 10.86 0.16
C ILE A 103 9.77 10.54 -0.49
N GLU A 104 10.35 9.40 -0.14
CA GLU A 104 11.64 8.93 -0.66
C GLU A 104 11.59 8.70 -2.17
N ALA A 105 10.53 8.05 -2.66
CA ALA A 105 10.32 7.82 -4.08
C ALA A 105 10.19 9.15 -4.85
N MET A 106 9.47 10.12 -4.28
CA MET A 106 9.33 11.46 -4.89
C MET A 106 10.66 12.22 -4.91
N GLU A 107 11.47 12.14 -3.87
CA GLU A 107 12.79 12.79 -3.83
C GLU A 107 13.76 12.20 -4.86
N GLU A 108 13.78 10.88 -4.98
CA GLU A 108 14.57 10.19 -6.00
C GLU A 108 14.11 10.55 -7.41
N SER A 109 12.80 10.64 -7.59
CA SER A 109 12.17 11.06 -8.85
C SER A 109 12.57 12.50 -9.23
N VAL A 110 12.51 13.45 -8.28
CA VAL A 110 12.98 14.84 -8.50
C VAL A 110 14.46 14.88 -8.87
N LYS A 111 15.30 14.12 -8.16
CA LYS A 111 16.74 14.05 -8.44
C LYS A 111 17.00 13.55 -9.86
N SER A 112 16.30 12.50 -10.26
CA SER A 112 16.40 11.92 -11.61
C SER A 112 15.91 12.89 -12.68
N ALA A 113 14.79 13.57 -12.43
CA ALA A 113 14.22 14.55 -13.33
C ALA A 113 15.16 15.75 -13.54
N ARG A 114 15.76 16.27 -12.46
CA ARG A 114 16.78 17.34 -12.56
C ARG A 114 17.98 16.92 -13.40
N ALA A 115 18.49 15.70 -13.18
CA ALA A 115 19.62 15.19 -13.95
C ALA A 115 19.30 15.03 -15.45
N LEU A 116 18.06 14.65 -15.77
CA LEU A 116 17.60 14.55 -17.15
C LEU A 116 17.52 15.94 -17.80
N VAL A 117 16.91 16.92 -17.14
CA VAL A 117 16.79 18.30 -17.62
C VAL A 117 18.18 18.90 -17.89
N GLU A 118 19.12 18.71 -16.97
CA GLU A 118 20.49 19.24 -17.15
C GLU A 118 21.20 18.57 -18.34
N ARG A 119 21.02 17.25 -18.53
CA ARG A 119 21.58 16.56 -19.70
C ARG A 119 21.00 17.06 -21.03
N VAL A 120 19.70 17.33 -21.06
CA VAL A 120 19.03 17.89 -22.25
C VAL A 120 19.55 19.30 -22.52
N ARG A 121 19.70 20.14 -21.48
CA ARG A 121 20.26 21.49 -21.59
C ARG A 121 21.66 21.48 -22.20
N GLN A 122 22.54 20.62 -21.68
CA GLN A 122 23.90 20.45 -22.20
C GLN A 122 23.92 19.95 -23.65
N GLY A 123 23.03 19.01 -24.01
CA GLY A 123 22.90 18.51 -25.38
C GLY A 123 22.48 19.61 -26.36
N MET A 124 21.49 20.42 -25.99
CA MET A 124 21.02 21.55 -26.80
C MET A 124 22.10 22.63 -26.95
N GLU A 125 22.81 22.98 -25.89
CA GLU A 125 23.92 23.94 -25.95
C GLU A 125 25.04 23.46 -26.89
N ALA A 126 25.38 22.16 -26.84
CA ALA A 126 26.37 21.56 -27.72
C ALA A 126 25.91 21.55 -29.19
N GLU A 127 24.62 21.30 -29.45
CA GLU A 127 24.05 21.35 -30.80
C GLU A 127 24.03 22.77 -31.36
N ILE A 128 23.58 23.75 -30.58
CA ILE A 128 23.59 25.18 -30.96
C ILE A 128 25.03 25.63 -31.29
N ALA A 129 26.02 25.21 -30.50
CA ALA A 129 27.43 25.54 -30.75
C ALA A 129 27.95 24.95 -32.08
N ARG A 130 27.48 23.76 -32.48
CA ARG A 130 27.88 23.11 -33.75
C ARG A 130 27.18 23.72 -34.97
N THR A 131 25.94 24.15 -34.82
CA THR A 131 25.15 24.75 -35.91
C THR A 131 25.47 26.24 -36.09
N ARG A 132 26.27 26.85 -35.20
CA ARG A 132 26.75 28.23 -35.33
C ARG A 132 27.75 28.33 -36.48
N VAL A 133 27.23 28.52 -37.69
CA VAL A 133 28.04 28.81 -38.88
C VAL A 133 28.73 30.17 -38.67
N PRO A 134 30.06 30.29 -38.84
CA PRO A 134 30.73 31.59 -38.82
C PRO A 134 30.07 32.49 -39.86
N ALA A 135 29.70 33.71 -39.44
CA ALA A 135 29.07 34.70 -40.33
C ALA A 135 29.86 34.75 -41.64
N GLY A 136 29.18 34.37 -42.73
CA GLY A 136 29.80 34.10 -44.02
C GLY A 136 30.55 35.30 -44.57
N ALA A 137 31.75 35.02 -45.08
CA ALA A 137 32.70 35.89 -45.76
C ALA A 137 33.18 37.13 -44.95
N PRO A 138 34.50 37.40 -44.91
CA PRO A 138 35.01 38.67 -44.41
C PRO A 138 34.26 39.83 -45.09
N PRO A 139 33.91 40.91 -44.37
CA PRO A 139 33.38 42.10 -45.00
C PRO A 139 34.34 42.50 -46.13
N ARG A 140 33.81 42.76 -47.33
CA ARG A 140 34.61 43.24 -48.47
C ARG A 140 35.34 44.50 -48.01
N THR A 141 36.63 44.38 -47.74
CA THR A 141 37.51 45.52 -47.50
C THR A 141 37.59 46.27 -48.82
N THR A 142 36.97 47.44 -48.87
CA THR A 142 37.20 48.39 -49.96
C THR A 142 38.68 48.75 -49.96
N PRO A 143 39.38 48.65 -51.09
CA PRO A 143 40.77 49.10 -51.19
C PRO A 143 40.89 50.55 -50.70
N ASP A 144 41.89 50.84 -49.87
CA ASP A 144 42.13 52.21 -49.40
C ASP A 144 42.66 53.06 -50.57
N LEU A 145 41.79 53.92 -51.10
CA LEU A 145 42.12 54.84 -52.19
C LEU A 145 42.68 56.18 -51.67
N ALA A 146 42.81 56.37 -50.36
CA ALA A 146 43.28 57.64 -49.78
C ALA A 146 44.74 57.95 -50.13
N GLY A 147 45.57 56.91 -50.32
CA GLY A 147 47.00 57.04 -50.67
C GLY A 147 47.30 57.24 -52.16
N LEU A 148 46.32 57.13 -53.06
CA LEU A 148 46.56 57.22 -54.51
C LEU A 148 46.52 58.68 -54.98
N THR A 149 47.47 59.05 -55.83
CA THR A 149 47.46 60.33 -56.54
C THR A 149 46.26 60.43 -57.49
N PRO A 150 45.81 61.64 -57.88
CA PRO A 150 44.69 61.81 -58.79
C PRO A 150 44.81 61.02 -60.10
N ARG A 151 46.04 60.86 -60.62
CA ARG A 151 46.31 60.10 -61.84
C ARG A 151 46.13 58.58 -61.65
N GLU A 152 46.57 58.06 -60.50
CA GLU A 152 46.44 56.63 -60.16
C GLU A 152 44.99 56.24 -59.86
N LYS A 153 44.20 57.15 -59.28
CA LYS A 153 42.74 56.95 -59.09
C LYS A 153 42.00 56.80 -60.42
N ILE A 154 42.34 57.62 -61.41
CA ILE A 154 41.74 57.56 -62.75
C ILE A 154 42.11 56.25 -63.44
N GLN A 155 43.38 55.84 -63.34
CA GLN A 155 43.85 54.61 -63.95
C GLN A 155 43.24 53.36 -63.31
N TYR A 156 43.04 53.36 -61.99
CA TYR A 156 42.31 52.30 -61.27
C TYR A 156 40.83 52.19 -61.74
N GLY A 157 40.18 53.32 -62.02
CA GLY A 157 38.79 53.34 -62.52
C GLY A 157 38.62 52.96 -64.00
N ILE A 158 39.64 53.17 -64.85
CA ILE A 158 39.59 52.90 -66.29
C ILE A 158 40.18 51.51 -66.64
N GLY A 159 41.17 51.04 -65.88
CA GLY A 159 41.88 49.79 -66.13
C GLY A 159 41.12 48.52 -65.73
N GLY A 160 40.08 48.65 -64.89
CA GLY A 160 39.31 47.52 -64.38
C GLY A 160 40.10 46.64 -63.42
N GLY A 161 39.56 46.46 -62.21
CA GLY A 161 39.77 45.20 -61.48
C GLY A 161 38.89 44.12 -62.07
#